data_AF-A0A257IVQ0-F1
#
_entry.id   AF-A0A257IVQ0-F1
#
_cell.length_a   1.000
_cell.length_b   1.000
_cell.length_c   1.000
_cell.angle_alpha   90.00
_cell.angle_beta   90.00
_cell.angle_gamma   90.00
#
_symmetry.space_group_name_H-M   'P 1'
#
loop_
_entity.id
_entity.type
_entity.pdbx_description
1 polymer ?
#
loop_
_entity_poly.entity_id
_entity_poly.type
_entity_poly.pdbx_seq_one_letter_code
_entity_poly.pdbx_strand_id
1 'polypeptide(L)' 'MLEYTKIILEKVSFNPRIFKKELKKAMNYVTKEEYGHLKAWVKQKFGKGVKPKSSFTEFKIG' A
#
# COMPACT_ATOMS: atom_id res chain seq x y z
N MET A 1 9.25 -9.81 -6.57
CA MET A 1 7.82 -9.47 -6.78
C MET A 1 7.45 -8.07 -6.28
N LEU A 2 8.34 -7.44 -5.51
CA LEU A 2 8.14 -6.11 -4.92
C LEU A 2 7.90 -4.99 -5.95
N GLU A 3 8.71 -4.86 -7.01
CA GLU A 3 8.55 -3.75 -7.97
C GLU A 3 7.22 -3.81 -8.74
N TYR A 4 6.82 -5.01 -9.17
CA TYR A 4 5.51 -5.21 -9.81
C TYR A 4 4.34 -4.85 -8.89
N THR A 5 4.44 -5.24 -7.62
CA THR A 5 3.50 -4.86 -6.57
C THR A 5 3.39 -3.33 -6.43
N LYS A 6 4.52 -2.60 -6.41
CA LYS A 6 4.51 -1.13 -6.32
C LYS A 6 3.76 -0.49 -7.48
N ILE A 7 4.01 -0.96 -8.71
CA ILE A 7 3.31 -0.47 -9.92
C ILE A 7 1.80 -0.66 -9.79
N ILE A 8 1.33 -1.83 -9.35
CA ILE A 8 -0.10 -2.09 -9.16
C ILE A 8 -0.67 -1.13 -8.10
N LEU A 9 -0.03 -1.05 -6.93
CA LEU A 9 -0.49 -0.21 -5.83
C LEU A 9 -0.59 1.26 -6.22
N GLU A 10 0.34 1.77 -7.01
CA GLU A 10 0.26 3.12 -7.58
C GLU A 10 -0.94 3.27 -8.51
N LYS A 11 -1.11 2.34 -9.45
CA LYS A 11 -2.21 2.39 -10.43
C LYS A 11 -3.58 2.36 -9.75
N VAL A 12 -3.74 1.66 -8.63
CA VAL A 12 -5.02 1.55 -7.93
C VAL A 12 -5.16 2.53 -6.74
N SER A 13 -4.16 3.37 -6.49
CA SER A 13 -4.10 4.28 -5.33
C SER A 13 -5.22 5.32 -5.27
N PHE A 14 -5.87 5.60 -6.42
CA PHE A 14 -7.03 6.50 -6.50
C PHE A 14 -8.29 5.94 -5.82
N ASN A 15 -8.38 4.63 -5.61
CA ASN A 15 -9.55 3.99 -5.01
C ASN A 15 -9.15 3.24 -3.73
N PRO A 16 -9.53 3.74 -2.53
CA PRO A 16 -9.16 3.13 -1.26
C PRO A 16 -9.58 1.66 -1.10
N ARG A 17 -10.73 1.26 -1.68
CA ARG A 17 -11.21 -0.13 -1.61
C ARG A 17 -10.37 -1.06 -2.46
N ILE A 18 -10.05 -0.64 -3.69
CA ILE A 18 -9.19 -1.43 -4.60
C ILE A 18 -7.75 -1.47 -4.06
N PHE A 19 -7.23 -0.32 -3.61
CA PHE A 19 -5.91 -0.24 -2.99
C PHE A 19 -5.77 -1.20 -1.81
N LYS A 20 -6.74 -1.23 -0.88
CA LYS A 20 -6.73 -2.17 0.25
C LYS A 20 -6.73 -3.63 -0.21
N LYS A 21 -7.49 -3.97 -1.26
CA LYS A 21 -7.56 -5.33 -1.83
C LYS A 21 -6.22 -5.74 -2.45
N GLU A 22 -5.63 -4.88 -3.27
CA GLU A 22 -4.35 -5.18 -3.93
C GLU A 22 -3.18 -5.17 -2.94
N LEU A 23 -3.21 -4.32 -1.91
CA LEU A 23 -2.21 -4.34 -0.83
C LEU A 23 -2.24 -5.65 -0.06
N LYS A 24 -3.43 -6.21 0.22
CA LYS A 24 -3.53 -7.52 0.86
C LYS A 24 -2.95 -8.64 -0.01
N LYS A 25 -3.16 -8.60 -1.33
CA LYS A 25 -2.56 -9.56 -2.27
C LYS A 25 -1.04 -9.41 -2.31
N ALA A 26 -0.56 -8.18 -2.43
CA ALA A 26 0.86 -7.84 -2.43
C ALA A 26 1.59 -8.42 -1.22
N MET A 27 1.02 -8.29 -0.02
CA MET A 27 1.57 -8.86 1.21
C MET A 27 1.73 -10.40 1.17
N ASN A 28 0.90 -11.10 0.40
CA ASN A 28 0.98 -12.55 0.23
C ASN A 28 1.91 -12.98 -0.91
N TYR A 29 2.19 -12.09 -1.87
CA TYR A 29 3.02 -12.39 -3.05
C TYR A 29 4.51 -12.10 -2.85
N VAL A 30 4.85 -11.21 -1.92
CA VAL A 30 6.23 -10.85 -1.63
C VAL A 30 6.86 -11.81 -0.62
N THR A 31 8.18 -11.96 -0.67
CA THR A 31 8.91 -12.73 0.36
C THR A 31 8.90 -12.01 1.71
N LYS A 32 9.32 -12.70 2.79
CA LYS A 32 9.47 -12.07 4.13
C LYS A 32 10.40 -10.85 4.12
N GLU A 33 11.48 -10.92 3.35
CA GLU A 33 12.43 -9.81 3.20
C GLU A 33 11.78 -8.64 2.44
N GLU A 34 11.16 -8.93 1.30
CA GLU A 34 10.46 -7.93 0.48
C GLU A 34 9.27 -7.30 1.23
N TYR A 35 8.62 -8.01 2.15
CA TYR A 35 7.52 -7.49 2.96
C TYR A 35 7.93 -6.27 3.79
N GLY A 36 9.13 -6.31 4.39
CA GLY A 36 9.69 -5.17 5.13
C GLY A 36 9.85 -3.94 4.23
N HIS A 37 10.41 -4.14 3.04
CA HIS A 37 10.58 -3.09 2.04
C HIS A 37 9.22 -2.56 1.53
N LEU A 38 8.25 -3.44 1.30
CA LEU A 38 6.89 -3.06 0.89
C LEU A 38 6.22 -2.18 1.96
N LYS A 39 6.28 -2.58 3.24
CA LYS A 39 5.68 -1.83 4.34
C LYS A 39 6.32 -0.44 4.50
N ALA A 40 7.65 -0.36 4.44
CA ALA A 40 8.37 0.91 4.50
C ALA A 40 7.99 1.83 3.33
N TRP A 41 7.96 1.28 2.12
CA TRP A 41 7.61 2.02 0.92
C TRP A 41 6.15 2.52 0.93
N VAL A 42 5.18 1.68 1.31
CA VAL A 42 3.77 2.10 1.43
C VAL A 42 3.62 3.22 2.44
N LYS A 43 4.29 3.12 3.60
CA LYS A 43 4.26 4.16 4.63
C LYS A 43 4.93 5.46 4.14
N GLN A 44 6.02 5.37 3.41
CA GLN A 44 6.71 6.54 2.86
C GLN A 44 5.86 7.24 1.79
N LYS A 45 5.29 6.48 0.84
CA LYS A 45 4.59 7.01 -0.33
C LYS A 45 3.15 7.45 -0.03
N PHE A 46 2.43 6.70 0.82
CA PHE A 46 1.02 6.93 1.11
C PHE A 46 0.72 7.33 2.57
N GLY A 47 1.70 7.24 3.47
CA GLY A 47 1.53 7.56 4.89
C GLY A 47 1.71 9.04 5.25
N LYS A 48 2.26 9.87 4.35
CA LYS A 48 2.36 11.33 4.53
C LYS A 48 1.42 12.06 3.57
N GLY A 49 0.16 12.14 3.96
CA GLY A 49 -0.76 13.25 3.65
C GLY A 49 -0.86 13.74 2.20
N VAL A 50 -1.61 13.01 1.36
CA VAL A 50 -2.69 13.71 0.64
C VAL A 50 -3.81 13.83 1.66
N LYS A 51 -4.09 15.04 2.17
CA LYS A 51 -5.33 15.26 2.93
C LYS A 51 -6.48 15.05 1.94
N PRO A 52 -7.27 13.97 2.02
CA PRO A 52 -8.44 13.87 1.18
C PRO A 52 -9.48 14.82 1.75
N LYS A 53 -10.33 15.40 0.89
CA LYS A 53 -11.60 16.01 1.30
C LYS A 53 -12.57 14.99 1.95
N SER A 54 -12.13 13.77 2.27
CA SER A 54 -12.81 12.82 3.14
C SER A 54 -11.81 11.77 3.70
N SER A 55 -11.52 11.91 4.98
CA SER A 55 -11.03 10.91 5.95
C SER A 55 -10.36 9.63 5.43
N PHE A 56 -9.03 9.61 5.42
CA PHE A 56 -8.20 8.40 5.35
C PHE A 56 -7.22 8.39 6.53
N THR A 57 -7.75 8.38 7.76
CA THR A 57 -6.99 8.16 8.98
C THR A 57 -7.48 6.87 9.60
N GLU A 58 -6.74 5.78 9.34
CA GLU A 58 -6.59 4.58 10.19
C GLU A 58 -6.24 3.35 9.32
N PHE A 59 -5.00 3.34 8.81
CA PHE A 59 -4.33 2.09 8.46
C PHE A 59 -3.52 1.63 9.68
N LYS A 60 -4.17 0.92 10.61
CA LYS A 60 -3.45 0.05 11.56
C LYS A 60 -3.11 -1.24 10.81
N ILE A 61 -1.87 -1.32 10.31
CA ILE A 61 -1.27 -2.57 9.87
C ILE A 61 -0.95 -3.33 11.17
N GLY A 62 -1.91 -4.15 11.61
CA GLY A 62 -1.69 -5.16 12.64
C GLY A 62 -0.67 -6.20 12.21
#